data_AF-A0A6P6G2X0-F1
#
_entry.id   AF-A0A6P6G2X0-F1
#
_cell.length_a   1.000
_cell.length_b   1.000
_cell.length_c   1.000
_cell.angle_alpha   90.00
_cell.angle_beta   90.00
_cell.angle_gamma   90.00
#
_symmetry.space_group_name_H-M   'P 1'
#
loop_
_entity.id
_entity.type
_entity.pdbx_description
1 polymer ?
#
loop_
_entity_poly.entity_id
_entity_poly.type
_entity_poly.pdbx_seq_one_letter_code
_entity_poly.pdbx_strand_id
1 'polypeptide(L)'
;MFQGVCNNISTMKKEIKVLDAKIKSLSNFFHSYCKLKGEPSSTNTVTLAQDHVKTRTCGRLLRQDLQLWKVDDFKSRNGHYTILLNYQGYLSQRFTLKFGPASNIVVSNELNVLNIVKNFPNMDAPVAFAFVLNPGAAKRGVSSKCLVQETQVIRSLLCNLFNVVEELQMAQIEVGNLIETTFHCPSVEQLDLQLCFVNYNSGRKVTLTLDVTCLNRGIYPSEILPYQVQDPTGRARNSESLLVEINSAADNLEAGLLRILRLGRCIAQVMQPKST
;
A
#
# COMPACT_ATOMS: atom_id res chain seq x y z
N MET A 1 33.50 -42.36 -11.47
CA MET A 1 33.24 -41.34 -10.43
C MET A 1 32.86 -39.95 -10.97
N PHE A 2 32.69 -39.74 -12.29
CA PHE A 2 32.48 -38.40 -12.88
C PHE A 2 31.01 -37.96 -13.10
N GLN A 3 30.03 -38.85 -12.90
CA GLN A 3 28.63 -38.57 -13.28
C GLN A 3 27.85 -37.77 -12.21
N GLY A 4 28.23 -37.84 -10.93
CA GLY A 4 27.58 -37.10 -9.84
C GLY A 4 27.97 -35.62 -9.74
N VAL A 5 29.17 -35.25 -10.20
CA VAL A 5 29.69 -33.88 -10.13
C VAL A 5 29.07 -32.97 -11.20
N CYS A 6 28.84 -33.51 -12.41
CA CYS A 6 28.21 -32.75 -13.51
C CYS A 6 26.76 -32.36 -13.21
N ASN A 7 25.99 -33.21 -12.52
CA ASN A 7 24.63 -32.87 -12.14
C ASN A 7 24.61 -31.67 -11.17
N ASN A 8 25.45 -31.68 -10.13
CA ASN A 8 25.55 -30.57 -9.18
C ASN A 8 25.97 -29.24 -9.84
N ILE A 9 26.93 -29.28 -10.77
CA ILE A 9 27.37 -28.09 -11.52
C ILE A 9 26.22 -27.53 -12.36
N SER A 10 25.43 -28.41 -13.00
CA SER A 10 24.28 -28.00 -13.81
C SER A 10 23.16 -27.35 -12.97
N THR A 11 22.93 -27.87 -11.76
CA THR A 11 21.94 -27.35 -10.81
C THR A 11 22.38 -26.00 -10.26
N MET A 12 23.63 -25.87 -9.81
CA MET A 12 24.21 -24.59 -9.37
C MET A 12 24.15 -23.53 -10.47
N LYS A 13 24.44 -23.91 -11.72
CA LYS A 13 24.36 -22.98 -12.87
C LYS A 13 22.93 -22.51 -13.14
N LYS A 14 21.91 -23.35 -12.88
CA LYS A 14 20.50 -22.94 -12.94
C LYS A 14 20.13 -22.03 -11.78
N GLU A 15 20.56 -22.33 -10.56
CA GLU A 15 20.31 -21.50 -9.38
C GLU A 15 20.93 -20.11 -9.50
N ILE A 16 22.17 -20.01 -9.99
CA ILE A 16 22.83 -18.73 -10.28
C ILE A 16 22.02 -17.92 -11.28
N LYS A 17 21.49 -18.54 -12.34
CA LYS A 17 20.63 -17.85 -13.31
C LYS A 17 19.33 -17.36 -12.69
N VAL A 18 18.71 -18.14 -11.81
CA VAL A 18 17.49 -17.75 -11.09
C VAL A 18 17.79 -16.59 -10.13
N LEU A 19 18.91 -16.63 -9.41
CA LEU A 19 19.34 -15.56 -8.52
C LEU A 19 19.67 -14.28 -9.29
N ASP A 20 20.38 -14.37 -10.43
CA ASP A 20 20.66 -13.22 -11.29
C ASP A 20 19.37 -12.56 -11.83
N ALA A 21 18.39 -13.38 -12.23
CA ALA A 21 17.08 -12.88 -12.64
C ALA A 21 16.33 -12.18 -11.49
N LYS A 22 16.39 -12.74 -10.27
CA LYS A 22 15.80 -12.11 -9.07
C LYS A 22 16.51 -10.80 -8.72
N ILE A 23 17.83 -10.75 -8.78
CA ILE A 23 18.64 -9.55 -8.53
C ILE A 23 18.31 -8.47 -9.56
N LYS A 24 18.19 -8.81 -10.85
CA LYS A 24 17.76 -7.87 -11.90
C LYS A 24 16.34 -7.35 -11.68
N SER A 25 15.41 -8.22 -11.31
CA SER A 25 14.03 -7.83 -10.98
C SER A 25 13.99 -6.85 -9.81
N LEU A 26 14.72 -7.16 -8.73
CA LEU A 26 14.81 -6.32 -7.55
C LEU A 26 15.49 -4.98 -7.85
N SER A 27 16.56 -5.00 -8.64
CA SER A 27 17.27 -3.78 -9.09
C SER A 27 16.36 -2.87 -9.93
N ASN A 28 15.62 -3.44 -10.89
CA ASN A 28 14.65 -2.70 -11.69
C ASN A 28 13.51 -2.13 -10.84
N PHE A 29 13.05 -2.89 -9.86
CA PHE A 29 12.05 -2.44 -8.89
C PHE A 29 12.58 -1.23 -8.09
N PHE A 30 13.79 -1.30 -7.54
CA PHE A 30 14.42 -0.17 -6.85
C PHE A 30 14.65 1.03 -7.76
N HIS A 31 15.05 0.81 -9.01
CA HIS A 31 15.26 1.89 -9.97
C HIS A 31 13.94 2.63 -10.26
N SER A 32 12.86 1.88 -10.43
CA SER A 32 11.50 2.42 -10.59
C SER A 32 11.01 3.13 -9.32
N TYR A 33 11.21 2.48 -8.17
CA TYR A 33 10.74 2.94 -6.86
C TYR A 33 11.47 4.22 -6.39
N CYS A 34 12.79 4.27 -6.54
CA CYS A 34 13.65 5.39 -6.14
C CYS A 34 13.86 6.42 -7.26
N LYS A 35 13.29 6.21 -8.46
CA LYS A 35 13.49 7.06 -9.66
C LYS A 35 14.96 7.37 -9.96
N LEU A 36 15.82 6.36 -9.80
CA LEU A 36 17.26 6.51 -10.02
C LEU A 36 17.52 6.72 -11.53
N LYS A 37 18.62 7.38 -11.90
CA LYS A 37 19.09 7.49 -13.29
C LYS A 37 20.47 6.84 -13.42
N GLY A 38 20.65 5.97 -14.41
CA GLY A 38 21.92 5.27 -14.70
C GLY A 38 22.01 3.84 -14.16
N GLU A 39 22.97 3.06 -14.64
CA GLU A 39 23.20 1.67 -14.20
C GLU A 39 23.95 1.64 -12.86
N PRO A 40 23.42 1.03 -11.79
CA PRO A 40 24.03 1.15 -10.47
C PRO A 40 24.84 -0.08 -10.06
N SER A 41 25.90 0.12 -9.26
CA SER A 41 26.55 -0.96 -8.51
C SER A 41 25.63 -1.41 -7.36
N SER A 42 25.72 -2.69 -6.97
CA SER A 42 24.84 -3.27 -5.93
C SER A 42 24.95 -2.57 -4.57
N THR A 43 26.16 -2.15 -4.18
CA THR A 43 26.41 -1.37 -2.96
C THR A 43 25.86 0.04 -3.03
N ASN A 44 26.01 0.73 -4.16
CA ASN A 44 25.45 2.07 -4.34
C ASN A 44 23.92 2.06 -4.34
N THR A 45 23.31 0.99 -4.85
CA THR A 45 21.84 0.83 -4.88
C THR A 45 21.26 0.71 -3.48
N VAL A 46 21.91 -0.03 -2.57
CA VAL A 46 21.43 -0.22 -1.19
C VAL A 46 21.50 1.07 -0.38
N THR A 47 22.62 1.80 -0.47
CA THR A 47 22.79 3.08 0.24
C THR A 47 21.79 4.13 -0.26
N LEU A 48 21.60 4.23 -1.59
CA LEU A 48 20.60 5.11 -2.19
C LEU A 48 19.17 4.72 -1.80
N ALA A 49 18.87 3.42 -1.71
CA ALA A 49 17.58 2.94 -1.24
C ALA A 49 17.32 3.33 0.23
N GLN A 50 18.33 3.20 1.10
CA GLN A 50 18.22 3.59 2.51
C GLN A 50 18.03 5.11 2.69
N ASP A 51 18.78 5.94 1.97
CA ASP A 51 18.63 7.39 2.02
C ASP A 51 17.28 7.83 1.43
N HIS A 52 16.82 7.17 0.37
CA HIS A 52 15.49 7.41 -0.20
C HIS A 52 14.36 7.02 0.78
N VAL A 53 14.49 5.91 1.51
CA VAL A 53 13.54 5.51 2.56
C VAL A 53 13.48 6.55 3.69
N LYS A 54 14.63 7.01 4.20
CA LYS A 54 14.68 8.08 5.22
C LYS A 54 14.05 9.39 4.74
N THR A 55 14.38 9.79 3.51
CA THR A 55 13.81 11.00 2.87
C THR A 55 12.30 10.86 2.69
N ARG A 56 11.79 9.66 2.41
CA ARG A 56 10.36 9.38 2.27
C ARG A 56 9.61 9.44 3.60
N THR A 57 10.19 8.95 4.69
CA THR A 57 9.61 9.11 6.04
C THR A 57 9.44 10.58 6.41
N CYS A 58 10.42 11.43 6.09
CA CYS A 58 10.31 12.89 6.21
C CYS A 58 9.26 13.47 5.23
N GLY A 59 9.23 12.96 3.99
CA GLY A 59 8.27 13.33 2.97
C GLY A 59 6.80 13.04 3.34
N ARG A 60 6.54 12.01 4.15
CA ARG A 60 5.19 11.72 4.67
C ARG A 60 4.65 12.80 5.59
N LEU A 61 5.51 13.36 6.44
CA LEU A 61 5.16 14.49 7.31
C LEU A 61 4.92 15.75 6.47
N LEU A 62 5.82 16.06 5.54
CA LEU A 62 5.68 17.20 4.63
C LEU A 62 4.43 17.10 3.72
N ARG A 63 4.05 15.89 3.31
CA ARG A 63 2.85 15.63 2.50
C ARG A 63 1.56 16.04 3.22
N GLN A 64 1.53 16.02 4.55
CA GLN A 64 0.38 16.47 5.34
C GLN A 64 0.21 18.00 5.27
N ASP A 65 1.30 18.73 5.04
CA ASP A 65 1.31 20.20 4.98
C ASP A 65 1.12 20.76 3.56
N LEU A 66 1.43 19.97 2.52
CA LEU A 66 1.36 20.40 1.13
C LEU A 66 -0.06 20.32 0.52
N GLN A 67 -0.32 21.21 -0.44
CA GLN A 67 -1.51 21.15 -1.28
C GLN A 67 -1.36 19.99 -2.28
N LEU A 68 -2.11 18.91 -2.06
CA LEU A 68 -2.07 17.70 -2.89
C LEU A 68 -2.74 17.82 -4.26
N TRP A 69 -3.43 18.93 -4.53
CA TRP A 69 -4.22 19.12 -5.72
C TRP A 69 -3.86 20.40 -6.46
N LYS A 70 -4.14 20.38 -7.77
CA LYS A 70 -4.12 21.56 -8.64
C LYS A 70 -5.47 21.74 -9.31
N VAL A 71 -5.80 22.97 -9.68
CA VAL A 71 -6.94 23.22 -10.58
C VAL A 71 -6.54 22.76 -11.98
N ASP A 72 -7.27 21.79 -12.50
CA ASP A 72 -7.02 21.20 -13.82
C ASP A 72 -7.86 21.88 -14.90
N ASP A 73 -9.09 22.27 -14.56
CA ASP A 73 -10.02 22.97 -15.45
C ASP A 73 -11.00 23.84 -14.65
N PHE A 74 -11.43 24.95 -15.25
CA PHE A 74 -12.44 25.84 -14.72
C PHE A 74 -13.35 26.34 -15.86
N LYS A 75 -14.66 26.12 -15.73
CA LYS A 75 -15.65 26.50 -16.73
C LYS A 75 -16.76 27.32 -16.12
N SER A 76 -17.15 28.39 -16.81
CA SER A 76 -18.34 29.19 -16.52
C SER A 76 -19.24 29.19 -17.75
N ARG A 77 -20.49 28.73 -17.61
CA ARG A 77 -21.48 28.76 -18.70
C ARG A 77 -22.88 28.92 -18.12
N ASN A 78 -23.63 29.92 -18.59
CA ASN A 78 -25.04 30.13 -18.26
C ASN A 78 -25.35 30.14 -16.74
N GLY A 79 -24.50 30.75 -15.91
CA GLY A 79 -24.69 30.76 -14.45
C GLY A 79 -24.34 29.44 -13.74
N HIS A 80 -23.77 28.47 -14.45
CA HIS A 80 -23.19 27.26 -13.88
C HIS A 80 -21.67 27.34 -13.91
N TYR A 81 -21.04 26.98 -12.79
CA TYR A 81 -19.58 26.93 -12.66
C TYR A 81 -19.15 25.50 -12.41
N THR A 82 -18.10 25.07 -13.10
CA THR A 82 -17.49 23.76 -12.88
C THR A 82 -16.01 23.96 -12.58
N ILE A 83 -15.57 23.38 -11.46
CA ILE A 83 -14.16 23.35 -11.04
C ILE A 83 -13.72 21.90 -11.07
N LEU A 84 -12.62 21.61 -11.76
CA LEU A 84 -11.99 20.30 -11.77
C LEU A 84 -10.67 20.37 -11.01
N LEU A 85 -10.54 19.59 -9.95
CA LEU A 85 -9.30 19.44 -9.19
C LEU A 85 -8.64 18.11 -9.53
N ASN A 86 -7.34 18.13 -9.75
CA ASN A 86 -6.53 16.93 -9.98
C ASN A 86 -5.60 16.69 -8.79
N TYR A 87 -5.71 15.53 -8.15
CA TYR A 87 -4.92 15.12 -7.00
C TYR A 87 -3.75 14.23 -7.47
N GLN A 88 -2.65 14.87 -7.88
CA GLN A 88 -1.42 14.21 -8.36
C GLN A 88 -1.65 13.14 -9.44
N GLY A 89 -2.72 13.28 -10.24
CA GLY A 89 -3.11 12.32 -11.26
C GLY A 89 -3.74 11.02 -10.75
N TYR A 90 -4.04 10.87 -9.46
CA TYR A 90 -4.70 9.67 -8.90
C TYR A 90 -6.22 9.81 -8.81
N LEU A 91 -6.70 11.03 -8.53
CA LEU A 91 -8.12 11.33 -8.40
C LEU A 91 -8.43 12.67 -9.09
N SER A 92 -9.54 12.71 -9.81
CA SER A 92 -10.15 13.93 -10.32
C SER A 92 -11.43 14.21 -9.52
N GLN A 93 -11.51 15.37 -8.87
CA GLN A 93 -12.70 15.81 -8.16
C GLN A 93 -13.35 16.97 -8.91
N ARG A 94 -14.63 16.82 -9.22
CA ARG A 94 -15.42 17.80 -9.95
C ARG A 94 -16.43 18.43 -9.01
N PHE A 95 -16.39 19.76 -8.93
CA PHE A 95 -17.41 20.57 -8.27
C PHE A 95 -18.24 21.27 -9.33
N THR A 96 -19.55 20.99 -9.35
CA THR A 96 -20.50 21.69 -10.21
C THR A 96 -21.41 22.56 -9.35
N LEU A 97 -21.25 23.86 -9.47
CA LEU A 97 -22.06 24.88 -8.80
C LEU A 97 -23.18 25.30 -9.75
N LYS A 98 -24.43 25.18 -9.29
CA LYS A 98 -25.60 25.68 -10.00
C LYS A 98 -26.15 26.87 -9.23
N PHE A 99 -26.18 28.04 -9.85
CA PHE A 99 -26.78 29.24 -9.27
C PHE A 99 -28.21 29.42 -9.77
N GLY A 100 -29.11 29.80 -8.85
CA GLY A 100 -30.56 29.96 -9.11
C GLY A 100 -31.39 29.88 -7.82
N PRO A 101 -32.73 29.82 -7.92
CA PRO A 101 -33.62 29.76 -6.76
C PRO A 101 -33.35 28.59 -5.81
N ALA A 102 -32.82 27.48 -6.34
CA ALA A 102 -32.36 26.31 -5.58
C ALA A 102 -30.87 26.05 -5.87
N SER A 103 -30.02 27.00 -5.48
CA SER A 103 -28.57 26.88 -5.69
C SER A 103 -28.00 25.65 -4.98
N ASN A 104 -27.17 24.87 -5.66
CA ASN A 104 -26.55 23.68 -5.08
C ASN A 104 -25.14 23.44 -5.61
N ILE A 105 -24.37 22.66 -4.83
CA ILE A 105 -23.07 22.14 -5.24
C ILE A 105 -23.21 20.62 -5.35
N VAL A 106 -22.80 20.11 -6.50
CA VAL A 106 -22.67 18.67 -6.75
C VAL A 106 -21.18 18.34 -6.78
N VAL A 107 -20.78 17.35 -6.00
CA VAL A 107 -19.41 16.85 -5.95
C VAL A 107 -19.39 15.45 -6.54
N SER A 108 -18.49 15.21 -7.48
CA SER A 108 -18.20 13.87 -8.00
C SER A 108 -16.71 13.62 -8.08
N ASN A 109 -16.34 12.36 -7.94
CA ASN A 109 -14.98 11.89 -7.80
C ASN A 109 -14.72 10.83 -8.88
N GLU A 110 -13.54 10.84 -9.49
CA GLU A 110 -13.18 9.90 -10.54
C GLU A 110 -11.75 9.44 -10.34
N LEU A 111 -11.55 8.14 -10.16
CA LEU A 111 -10.23 7.56 -9.94
C LEU A 111 -9.52 7.29 -11.26
N ASN A 112 -8.24 7.65 -11.30
CA ASN A 112 -7.35 7.23 -12.37
C ASN A 112 -6.74 5.87 -12.04
N VAL A 113 -7.53 4.81 -12.24
CA VAL A 113 -7.14 3.42 -11.94
C VAL A 113 -5.84 3.04 -12.62
N LEU A 114 -5.65 3.44 -13.88
CA LEU A 114 -4.44 3.14 -14.65
C LEU A 114 -3.19 3.73 -14.00
N ASN A 115 -3.26 4.99 -13.55
CA ASN A 115 -2.14 5.62 -12.86
C ASN A 115 -1.88 5.00 -11.48
N ILE A 116 -2.94 4.61 -10.74
CA ILE A 116 -2.80 3.92 -9.45
C ILE A 116 -2.07 2.57 -9.63
N VAL A 117 -2.53 1.72 -10.55
CA VAL A 117 -1.89 0.41 -10.84
C VAL A 117 -0.43 0.58 -11.25
N LYS A 118 -0.14 1.60 -12.07
CA LYS A 118 1.22 1.88 -12.54
C LYS A 118 2.18 2.25 -11.39
N ASN A 119 1.73 3.03 -10.41
CA ASN A 119 2.58 3.49 -9.31
C ASN A 119 2.62 2.51 -8.12
N PHE A 120 1.57 1.69 -7.96
CA PHE A 120 1.41 0.74 -6.87
C PHE A 120 1.04 -0.66 -7.41
N PRO A 121 1.96 -1.32 -8.15
CA PRO A 121 1.71 -2.63 -8.71
C PRO A 121 1.66 -3.72 -7.63
N ASN A 122 1.05 -4.86 -7.95
CA ASN A 122 1.07 -6.08 -7.14
C ASN A 122 0.51 -5.94 -5.72
N MET A 123 -0.48 -5.07 -5.53
CA MET A 123 -1.18 -4.96 -4.25
C MET A 123 -2.66 -4.63 -4.34
N ASP A 124 -3.24 -4.66 -5.53
CA ASP A 124 -4.64 -4.26 -5.76
C ASP A 124 -4.99 -2.89 -5.15
N ALA A 125 -4.04 -1.95 -5.19
CA ALA A 125 -4.22 -0.59 -4.69
C ALA A 125 -5.51 0.11 -5.18
N PRO A 126 -6.00 -0.08 -6.42
CA PRO A 126 -7.29 0.49 -6.84
C PRO A 126 -8.47 0.10 -5.94
N VAL A 127 -8.46 -1.09 -5.33
CA VAL A 127 -9.51 -1.55 -4.40
C VAL A 127 -9.55 -0.66 -3.17
N ALA A 128 -8.40 -0.43 -2.53
CA ALA A 128 -8.30 0.46 -1.37
C ALA A 128 -8.65 1.92 -1.71
N PHE A 129 -8.18 2.42 -2.86
CA PHE A 129 -8.51 3.77 -3.31
C PHE A 129 -10.01 3.95 -3.56
N ALA A 130 -10.66 2.97 -4.20
CA ALA A 130 -12.09 2.99 -4.46
C ALA A 130 -12.91 2.94 -3.17
N PHE A 131 -12.53 2.07 -2.23
CA PHE A 131 -13.18 1.95 -0.92
C PHE A 131 -13.10 3.25 -0.12
N VAL A 132 -11.89 3.83 -0.01
CA VAL A 132 -11.65 5.00 0.84
C VAL A 132 -12.21 6.29 0.24
N LEU A 133 -12.09 6.48 -1.08
CA LEU A 133 -12.48 7.74 -1.73
C LEU A 133 -13.93 7.74 -2.27
N ASN A 134 -14.57 6.56 -2.29
CA ASN A 134 -15.93 6.31 -2.74
C ASN A 134 -16.32 7.13 -4.00
N PRO A 135 -15.66 6.90 -5.14
CA PRO A 135 -15.79 7.76 -6.31
C PRO A 135 -17.20 7.79 -6.92
N GLY A 136 -17.98 6.72 -6.76
CA GLY A 136 -19.32 6.59 -7.33
C GLY A 136 -20.43 7.36 -6.58
N ALA A 137 -20.19 7.81 -5.36
CA ALA A 137 -21.19 8.51 -4.56
C ALA A 137 -21.18 10.02 -4.88
N ALA A 138 -21.99 10.44 -5.85
CA ALA A 138 -22.21 11.87 -6.08
C ALA A 138 -22.91 12.49 -4.85
N LYS A 139 -22.25 13.43 -4.18
CA LYS A 139 -22.79 14.12 -3.00
C LYS A 139 -23.46 15.43 -3.41
N ARG A 140 -24.67 15.68 -2.90
CA ARG A 140 -25.35 16.98 -3.02
C ARG A 140 -25.18 17.76 -1.73
N GLY A 141 -24.48 18.90 -1.79
CA GLY A 141 -24.21 19.78 -0.64
C GLY A 141 -24.73 21.20 -0.89
N VAL A 142 -25.54 21.73 0.03
CA VAL A 142 -26.11 23.08 -0.06
C VAL A 142 -25.31 24.03 0.84
N SER A 143 -24.08 24.40 0.45
CA SER A 143 -23.37 25.63 0.91
C SER A 143 -21.95 25.72 0.33
N SER A 144 -21.36 26.92 0.29
CA SER A 144 -19.95 27.15 -0.07
C SER A 144 -18.94 26.51 0.88
N LYS A 145 -19.31 26.24 2.15
CA LYS A 145 -18.50 25.48 3.11
C LYS A 145 -18.19 24.06 2.63
N CYS A 146 -19.01 23.52 1.72
CA CYS A 146 -18.84 22.20 1.13
C CYS A 146 -17.52 22.05 0.33
N LEU A 147 -17.04 23.09 -0.36
CA LEU A 147 -15.82 22.98 -1.18
C LEU A 147 -14.56 22.75 -0.31
N VAL A 148 -14.34 23.63 0.67
CA VAL A 148 -13.19 23.54 1.58
C VAL A 148 -13.24 22.25 2.40
N GLN A 149 -14.43 21.89 2.89
CA GLN A 149 -14.62 20.66 3.65
C GLN A 149 -14.34 19.40 2.80
N GLU A 150 -14.92 19.29 1.61
CA GLU A 150 -14.71 18.11 0.76
C GLU A 150 -13.26 18.00 0.28
N THR A 151 -12.61 19.12 -0.06
CA THR A 151 -11.18 19.10 -0.41
C THR A 151 -10.28 18.71 0.77
N GLN A 152 -10.59 19.17 1.98
CA GLN A 152 -9.86 18.77 3.20
C GLN A 152 -10.06 17.29 3.55
N VAL A 153 -11.29 16.78 3.42
CA VAL A 153 -11.62 15.37 3.64
C VAL A 153 -10.84 14.50 2.64
N ILE A 154 -10.92 14.79 1.35
CA ILE A 154 -10.17 14.03 0.34
C ILE A 154 -8.67 14.10 0.57
N ARG A 155 -8.14 15.27 0.96
CA ARG A 155 -6.71 15.41 1.31
C ARG A 155 -6.32 14.46 2.45
N SER A 156 -7.09 14.45 3.53
CA SER A 156 -6.81 13.59 4.70
C SER A 156 -6.82 12.11 4.31
N LEU A 157 -7.84 11.68 3.58
CA LEU A 157 -7.99 10.30 3.11
C LEU A 157 -6.86 9.88 2.16
N LEU A 158 -6.48 10.74 1.21
CA LEU A 158 -5.36 10.49 0.30
C LEU A 158 -4.01 10.41 1.02
N CYS A 159 -3.75 11.33 1.96
CA CYS A 159 -2.54 11.24 2.78
C CYS A 159 -2.46 9.88 3.49
N ASN A 160 -3.59 9.40 4.00
CA ASN A 160 -3.62 8.14 4.73
C ASN A 160 -3.40 6.92 3.83
N LEU A 161 -4.07 6.90 2.68
CA LEU A 161 -3.82 5.90 1.65
C LEU A 161 -2.35 5.88 1.23
N PHE A 162 -1.76 7.04 0.96
CA PHE A 162 -0.34 7.12 0.61
C PHE A 162 0.54 6.57 1.72
N ASN A 163 0.31 6.93 2.98
CA ASN A 163 1.09 6.38 4.09
C ASN A 163 1.10 4.84 4.08
N VAL A 164 -0.05 4.20 3.86
CA VAL A 164 -0.16 2.73 3.81
C VAL A 164 0.48 2.13 2.57
N VAL A 165 0.13 2.58 1.35
CA VAL A 165 0.67 1.93 0.12
C VAL A 165 2.18 2.09 0.02
N GLU A 166 2.71 3.23 0.45
CA GLU A 166 4.15 3.45 0.50
C GLU A 166 4.82 2.55 1.55
N GLU A 167 4.10 2.24 2.63
CA GLU A 167 4.58 1.38 3.70
C GLU A 167 4.58 -0.09 3.30
N LEU A 168 3.58 -0.52 2.55
CA LEU A 168 3.55 -1.85 1.94
C LEU A 168 4.73 -2.06 1.00
N GLN A 169 5.04 -1.06 0.16
CA GLN A 169 6.22 -1.13 -0.69
C GLN A 169 7.52 -1.28 0.13
N MET A 170 7.65 -0.56 1.25
CA MET A 170 8.81 -0.73 2.14
C MET A 170 8.82 -2.09 2.81
N ALA A 171 7.66 -2.60 3.25
CA ALA A 171 7.56 -3.91 3.87
C ALA A 171 7.97 -5.03 2.91
N GLN A 172 7.53 -4.98 1.65
CA GLN A 172 7.94 -5.94 0.62
C GLN A 172 9.45 -5.91 0.32
N ILE A 173 10.10 -4.76 0.51
CA ILE A 173 11.55 -4.62 0.35
C ILE A 173 12.29 -5.18 1.56
N GLU A 174 11.90 -4.74 2.76
CA GLU A 174 12.68 -4.95 3.98
C GLU A 174 12.40 -6.28 4.66
N VAL A 175 11.18 -6.80 4.53
CA VAL A 175 10.74 -8.03 5.17
C VAL A 175 10.90 -9.16 4.16
N GLY A 176 12.10 -9.74 4.09
CA GLY A 176 12.49 -10.65 3.00
C GLY A 176 11.64 -11.92 2.84
N ASN A 177 10.83 -12.29 3.84
CA ASN A 177 9.87 -13.39 3.75
C ASN A 177 8.44 -12.96 3.44
N LEU A 178 8.13 -11.66 3.35
CA LEU A 178 6.86 -11.14 2.86
C LEU A 178 6.89 -11.14 1.33
N ILE A 179 6.11 -12.03 0.72
CA ILE A 179 6.15 -12.27 -0.73
C ILE A 179 5.01 -11.61 -1.50
N GLU A 180 3.93 -11.25 -0.81
CA GLU A 180 2.75 -10.64 -1.42
C GLU A 180 2.01 -9.79 -0.40
N THR A 181 1.45 -8.68 -0.86
CA THR A 181 0.53 -7.85 -0.07
C THR A 181 -0.61 -7.43 -0.98
N THR A 182 -1.86 -7.67 -0.61
CA THR A 182 -3.00 -7.43 -1.52
C THR A 182 -4.19 -6.85 -0.77
N PHE A 183 -4.82 -5.81 -1.30
CA PHE A 183 -6.07 -5.28 -0.76
C PHE A 183 -7.28 -6.06 -1.27
N HIS A 184 -8.22 -6.31 -0.37
CA HIS A 184 -9.49 -6.93 -0.69
C HIS A 184 -10.65 -6.18 -0.03
N CYS A 185 -11.81 -6.21 -0.66
CA CYS A 185 -13.01 -5.57 -0.17
C CYS A 185 -14.10 -6.65 -0.06
N PRO A 186 -14.14 -7.44 1.03
CA PRO A 186 -15.10 -8.53 1.17
C PRO A 186 -16.55 -8.03 1.24
N SER A 187 -16.75 -6.80 1.72
CA SER A 187 -18.05 -6.14 1.79
C SER A 187 -17.89 -4.63 1.54
N VAL A 188 -19.01 -3.91 1.43
CA VAL A 188 -19.00 -2.44 1.24
C VAL A 188 -18.48 -1.70 2.48
N GLU A 189 -18.49 -2.35 3.64
CA GLU A 189 -18.14 -1.74 4.93
C GLU A 189 -16.75 -2.15 5.43
N GLN A 190 -16.10 -3.11 4.77
CA GLN A 190 -14.84 -3.69 5.22
C GLN A 190 -13.78 -3.65 4.12
N LEU A 191 -12.60 -3.14 4.48
CA LEU A 191 -11.40 -3.19 3.65
C LEU A 191 -10.33 -4.01 4.37
N ASP A 192 -9.91 -5.06 3.71
CA ASP A 192 -8.89 -5.97 4.19
C ASP A 192 -7.57 -5.76 3.45
N LEU A 193 -6.48 -6.02 4.16
CA LEU A 193 -5.15 -6.12 3.63
C LEU A 193 -4.60 -7.51 3.96
N GLN A 194 -4.30 -8.29 2.93
CA GLN A 194 -3.64 -9.57 3.08
C GLN A 194 -2.12 -9.41 3.00
N LEU A 195 -1.41 -10.12 3.87
CA LEU A 195 0.04 -10.22 3.89
C LEU A 195 0.43 -11.70 3.78
N CYS A 196 1.09 -12.10 2.71
CA CYS A 196 1.53 -13.48 2.50
C CYS A 196 3.03 -13.62 2.79
N PHE A 197 3.35 -14.49 3.74
CA PHE A 197 4.71 -14.79 4.14
C PHE A 197 5.12 -16.19 3.72
N VAL A 198 6.39 -16.41 3.44
CA VAL A 198 6.97 -17.73 3.18
C VAL A 198 8.08 -18.05 4.19
N ASN A 199 7.99 -19.21 4.84
CA ASN A 199 9.12 -19.75 5.55
C ASN A 199 10.03 -20.47 4.54
N TYR A 200 11.17 -19.88 4.19
CA TYR A 200 12.07 -20.43 3.17
C TYR A 200 12.67 -21.80 3.54
N ASN A 201 12.75 -22.13 4.83
CA ASN A 201 13.30 -23.42 5.28
C ASN A 201 12.32 -24.57 5.04
N SER A 202 11.02 -24.31 5.22
CA SER A 202 9.95 -25.32 5.07
C SER A 202 9.16 -25.20 3.77
N GLY A 203 9.30 -24.09 3.04
CA GLY A 203 8.46 -23.74 1.89
C GLY A 203 7.01 -23.39 2.25
N ARG A 204 6.65 -23.41 3.55
CA ARG A 204 5.29 -23.13 4.04
C ARG A 204 4.94 -21.66 3.81
N LYS A 205 3.76 -21.41 3.26
CA LYS A 205 3.20 -20.06 3.09
C LYS A 205 2.12 -19.81 4.13
N VAL A 206 2.11 -18.63 4.71
CA VAL A 206 1.08 -18.20 5.67
C VAL A 206 0.54 -16.86 5.21
N THR A 207 -0.77 -16.77 5.05
CA THR A 207 -1.44 -15.50 4.70
C THR A 207 -2.18 -14.97 5.92
N LEU A 208 -1.92 -13.71 6.25
CA LEU A 208 -2.59 -13.00 7.32
C LEU A 208 -3.51 -11.95 6.74
N THR A 209 -4.67 -11.75 7.36
CA THR A 209 -5.62 -10.70 6.96
C THR A 209 -5.74 -9.66 8.07
N LEU A 210 -5.53 -8.40 7.69
CA LEU A 210 -5.66 -7.22 8.53
C LEU A 210 -6.91 -6.46 8.14
N ASP A 211 -7.72 -6.03 9.11
CA ASP A 211 -8.76 -5.04 8.87
C ASP A 211 -8.12 -3.64 8.82
N VAL A 212 -8.17 -3.01 7.65
CA VAL A 212 -7.66 -1.65 7.41
C VAL A 212 -8.78 -0.68 7.04
N THR A 213 -10.01 -1.00 7.40
CA THR A 213 -11.20 -0.15 7.19
C THR A 213 -11.01 1.24 7.76
N CYS A 214 -10.23 1.38 8.84
CA CYS A 214 -9.86 2.65 9.47
C CYS A 214 -9.33 3.72 8.47
N LEU A 215 -8.83 3.32 7.31
CA LEU A 215 -8.39 4.22 6.25
C LEU A 215 -9.52 5.12 5.72
N ASN A 216 -10.77 4.64 5.70
CA ASN A 216 -11.92 5.44 5.28
C ASN A 216 -12.29 6.56 6.26
N ARG A 217 -11.73 6.53 7.48
CA ARG A 217 -11.91 7.54 8.53
C ARG A 217 -10.69 8.45 8.70
N GLY A 218 -9.59 8.19 7.99
CA GLY A 218 -8.38 9.01 8.12
C GLY A 218 -7.61 8.81 9.44
N ILE A 219 -7.84 7.70 10.17
CA ILE A 219 -7.28 7.49 11.52
C ILE A 219 -6.06 6.56 11.59
N TYR A 220 -5.65 5.95 10.47
CA TYR A 220 -4.34 5.27 10.38
C TYR A 220 -3.19 6.24 10.73
N PRO A 221 -2.13 5.82 11.45
CA PRO A 221 -1.82 4.46 11.92
C PRO A 221 -2.39 4.11 13.31
N SER A 222 -3.68 3.75 13.35
CA SER A 222 -4.33 3.14 14.51
C SER A 222 -3.80 1.73 14.76
N GLU A 223 -4.17 1.15 15.90
CA GLU A 223 -3.91 -0.27 16.14
C GLU A 223 -4.60 -1.12 15.07
N ILE A 224 -3.80 -1.89 14.36
CA ILE A 224 -4.23 -2.90 13.41
C ILE A 224 -3.51 -4.19 13.80
N LEU A 225 -4.30 -5.26 13.92
CA LEU A 225 -3.86 -6.61 14.21
C LEU A 225 -4.47 -7.58 13.20
N PRO A 226 -3.81 -8.71 12.91
CA PRO A 226 -4.43 -9.76 12.13
C PRO A 226 -5.61 -10.36 12.88
N TYR A 227 -6.73 -10.55 12.18
CA TYR A 227 -7.89 -11.27 12.74
C TYR A 227 -8.05 -12.66 12.12
N GLN A 228 -7.36 -12.94 11.01
CA GLN A 228 -7.41 -14.23 10.33
C GLN A 228 -6.01 -14.65 9.85
N VAL A 229 -5.72 -15.94 9.99
CA VAL A 229 -4.52 -16.60 9.46
C VAL A 229 -4.93 -17.81 8.63
N GLN A 230 -4.44 -17.87 7.40
CA GLN A 230 -4.61 -19.00 6.49
C GLN A 230 -3.26 -19.68 6.28
N ASP A 231 -3.24 -20.98 6.56
CA ASP A 231 -2.09 -21.85 6.36
C ASP A 231 -2.50 -23.05 5.50
N PRO A 232 -2.16 -23.08 4.20
CA PRO A 232 -2.63 -24.11 3.28
C PRO A 232 -2.14 -25.52 3.62
N THR A 233 -1.05 -25.65 4.40
CA THR A 233 -0.43 -26.94 4.74
C THR A 233 -0.68 -27.38 6.19
N GLY A 234 -1.32 -26.55 7.02
CA GLY A 234 -1.57 -26.83 8.43
C GLY A 234 -2.99 -27.29 8.75
N ARG A 235 -3.11 -28.24 9.68
CA ARG A 235 -4.39 -28.52 10.35
C ARG A 235 -4.86 -27.24 11.03
N ALA A 236 -6.17 -26.92 10.99
CA ALA A 236 -6.77 -25.68 11.53
C ALA A 236 -6.27 -25.28 12.95
N ARG A 237 -5.98 -26.27 13.81
CA ARG A 237 -5.44 -26.10 15.16
C ARG A 237 -4.08 -25.37 15.22
N ASN A 238 -3.28 -25.43 14.15
CA ASN A 238 -1.98 -24.76 14.05
C ASN A 238 -2.11 -23.29 13.59
N SER A 239 -3.21 -22.93 12.93
CA SER A 239 -3.46 -21.55 12.47
C SER A 239 -3.91 -20.66 13.63
N GLU A 240 -4.76 -21.18 14.53
CA GLU A 240 -5.18 -20.48 15.74
C GLU A 240 -4.01 -20.23 16.69
N SER A 241 -3.17 -21.24 16.93
CA SER A 241 -1.99 -21.07 17.79
C SER A 241 -1.01 -20.04 17.22
N LEU A 242 -0.83 -20.02 15.90
CA LEU A 242 0.04 -19.05 15.23
C LEU A 242 -0.53 -17.64 15.31
N LEU A 243 -1.85 -17.47 15.15
CA LEU A 243 -2.50 -16.17 15.32
C LEU A 243 -2.33 -15.64 16.75
N VAL A 244 -2.46 -16.50 17.77
CA VAL A 244 -2.24 -16.11 19.18
C VAL A 244 -0.80 -15.69 19.41
N GLU A 245 0.18 -16.43 18.89
CA GLU A 245 1.60 -16.08 19.01
C GLU A 245 1.91 -14.74 18.33
N ILE A 246 1.35 -14.50 17.15
CA ILE A 246 1.50 -13.25 16.41
C ILE A 246 0.87 -12.08 17.16
N ASN A 247 -0.35 -12.25 17.68
CA ASN A 247 -1.02 -11.20 18.46
C ASN A 247 -0.23 -10.88 19.73
N SER A 248 0.24 -11.90 20.45
CA SER A 248 1.08 -11.72 21.65
C SER A 248 2.39 -10.97 21.34
N ALA A 249 2.99 -11.25 20.19
CA ALA A 249 4.20 -10.54 19.75
C ALA A 249 3.89 -9.09 19.33
N ALA A 250 2.72 -8.86 18.74
CA ALA A 250 2.24 -7.57 18.28
C ALA A 250 1.71 -6.67 19.41
N ASP A 251 1.32 -7.22 20.58
CA ASP A 251 0.89 -6.47 21.77
C ASP A 251 1.98 -5.50 22.26
N ASN A 252 3.26 -5.83 22.02
CA ASN A 252 4.38 -4.96 22.37
C ASN A 252 4.63 -3.84 21.35
N LEU A 253 3.89 -3.82 20.23
CA LEU A 253 4.02 -2.80 19.22
C LEU A 253 3.00 -1.69 19.50
N GLU A 254 3.47 -0.50 19.84
CA GLU A 254 2.63 0.70 19.87
C GLU A 254 2.03 1.02 18.49
N ALA A 255 0.85 1.65 18.50
CA ALA A 255 0.32 2.36 17.34
C ALA A 255 1.31 3.44 16.85
N GLY A 256 1.19 3.89 15.60
CA GLY A 256 2.06 4.93 15.07
C GLY A 256 2.72 4.60 13.74
N LEU A 257 3.62 5.49 13.31
CA LEU A 257 4.26 5.44 11.99
C LEU A 257 4.85 4.06 11.69
N LEU A 258 4.70 3.63 10.44
CA LEU A 258 5.23 2.37 9.94
C LEU A 258 4.64 1.14 10.67
N ARG A 259 3.35 1.20 11.02
CA ARG A 259 2.63 0.14 11.74
C ARG A 259 2.67 -1.23 11.03
N ILE A 260 2.23 -1.32 9.79
CA ILE A 260 2.25 -2.53 8.95
C ILE A 260 3.68 -3.04 8.74
N LEU A 261 4.66 -2.18 8.51
CA LEU A 261 6.07 -2.60 8.36
C LEU A 261 6.59 -3.22 9.67
N ARG A 262 6.36 -2.57 10.80
CA ARG A 262 6.76 -3.06 12.13
C ARG A 262 6.07 -4.38 12.45
N LEU A 263 4.77 -4.48 12.16
CA LEU A 263 4.00 -5.71 12.30
C LEU A 263 4.55 -6.80 11.39
N GLY A 264 4.88 -6.49 10.14
CA GLY A 264 5.46 -7.43 9.20
C GLY A 264 6.81 -7.99 9.68
N ARG A 265 7.67 -7.16 10.26
CA ARG A 265 8.92 -7.61 10.89
C ARG A 265 8.66 -8.53 12.08
N CYS A 266 7.68 -8.20 12.92
CA CYS A 266 7.29 -9.00 14.06
C CYS A 266 6.77 -10.39 13.62
N ILE A 267 5.85 -10.43 12.66
CA ILE A 267 5.34 -11.69 12.07
C ILE A 267 6.49 -12.50 11.47
N ALA A 268 7.39 -11.83 10.74
CA ALA A 268 8.53 -12.50 10.14
C ALA A 268 9.43 -13.19 11.17
N GLN A 269 9.62 -12.60 12.35
CA GLN A 269 10.36 -13.19 13.47
C GLN A 269 9.65 -14.40 14.07
N VAL A 270 8.33 -14.29 14.30
CA VAL A 270 7.52 -15.42 14.81
C VAL A 270 7.57 -16.62 13.86
N MET A 271 7.65 -16.37 12.55
CA MET A 271 7.73 -17.42 11.54
C MET A 271 9.12 -18.06 11.39
N GLN A 272 10.17 -17.51 12.01
CA GLN A 272 11.49 -18.15 12.03
C GLN A 272 11.48 -19.35 12.98
N PRO A 273 12.27 -20.40 12.70
CA PRO A 273 12.45 -21.48 13.66
C PRO A 273 13.05 -20.93 14.95
N LYS A 274 12.43 -21.27 16.10
CA LYS A 274 13.04 -21.02 17.40
C LYS A 274 14.32 -21.84 17.45
N SER A 275 15.47 -21.19 17.65
CA SER A 275 16.73 -21.86 17.90
C SER A 275 16.55 -22.71 19.16
N THR A 276 16.47 -24.02 18.99
CA THR A 276 16.60 -25.03 20.04
C THR A 276 18.06 -25.23 20.39
#